data_AF-A0A844XEL6-F1
#
_entry.id   AF-A0A844XEL6-F1
#
_cell.length_a   1.000
_cell.length_b   1.000
_cell.length_c   1.000
_cell.angle_alpha   90.00
_cell.angle_beta   90.00
_cell.angle_gamma   90.00
#
_symmetry.space_group_name_H-M   'P 1'
#
loop_
_entity.id
_entity.type
_entity.pdbx_description
1 polymer ?
#
loop_
_entity_poly.entity_id
_entity_poly.type
_entity_poly.pdbx_seq_one_letter_code
_entity_poly.pdbx_strand_id
1 'polypeptide(L)'
;MIRHALIASVLAVSTMIAAPTAANAGDLSGKVRDAAAAPVAGAQVVITELGVSAITDAEGVYRFHGLDAGKYRIAVELADDVRQHASAQVPETGEATRNIFLYSSAALDHARSGINPVEALLAEALMAQAWEEASRMTAQAEGREERAVPEFAG
;
A
#
# COMPACT_ATOMS: atom_id res chain seq x y z
N MET A 1 34.53 12.74 48.17
CA MET A 1 35.47 13.17 47.10
C MET A 1 36.43 12.02 46.80
N ILE A 2 36.78 11.82 45.51
CA ILE A 2 37.48 10.66 44.87
C ILE A 2 36.49 9.51 44.52
N ARG A 3 35.85 9.41 43.34
CA ARG A 3 36.25 9.27 41.91
C ARG A 3 36.48 7.80 41.47
N HIS A 4 35.92 7.47 40.28
CA HIS A 4 36.19 6.32 39.37
C HIS A 4 35.39 5.03 39.65
N ALA A 5 34.80 4.31 38.69
CA ALA A 5 34.54 4.51 37.27
C ALA A 5 33.51 3.47 36.82
N LEU A 6 32.84 3.78 35.72
CA LEU A 6 31.90 2.96 34.94
C LEU A 6 32.40 1.53 34.68
N ILE A 7 31.49 0.55 34.69
CA ILE A 7 31.62 -0.63 33.84
C ILE A 7 30.38 -0.71 32.97
N ALA A 8 30.66 -0.60 31.68
CA ALA A 8 29.73 -0.48 30.58
C ALA A 8 28.68 -1.60 30.56
N SER A 9 27.41 -1.22 30.41
CA SER A 9 26.42 -2.12 29.85
C SER A 9 26.87 -2.51 28.46
N VAL A 10 27.20 -3.79 28.28
CA VAL A 10 27.35 -4.38 26.96
C VAL A 10 25.96 -4.36 26.33
N LEU A 11 25.71 -3.37 25.49
CA LEU A 11 24.68 -3.45 24.46
C LEU A 11 25.08 -4.64 23.58
N ALA A 12 24.36 -5.75 23.71
CA ALA A 12 24.48 -6.86 22.80
C ALA A 12 24.10 -6.36 21.40
N VAL A 13 25.11 -5.98 20.61
CA VAL A 13 24.95 -5.79 19.18
C VAL A 13 24.67 -7.18 18.62
N SER A 14 23.40 -7.51 18.42
CA SER A 14 23.03 -8.65 17.59
C SER A 14 23.41 -8.29 16.17
N THR A 15 24.63 -8.62 15.78
CA THR A 15 24.99 -8.72 14.37
C THR A 15 24.23 -9.93 13.84
N MET A 16 23.05 -9.67 13.27
CA MET A 16 22.36 -10.67 12.48
C MET A 16 23.24 -10.91 11.25
N ILE A 17 24.07 -11.95 11.32
CA ILE A 17 24.77 -12.47 10.15
C ILE A 17 23.69 -13.06 9.26
N ALA A 18 23.21 -12.25 8.32
CA ALA A 18 22.47 -12.76 7.18
C ALA A 18 23.45 -13.67 6.42
N ALA A 19 23.30 -14.98 6.59
CA ALA A 19 23.94 -15.92 5.69
C ALA A 19 23.50 -15.54 4.27
N PRO A 20 24.40 -15.51 3.27
CA PRO A 20 23.96 -15.50 1.90
C PRO A 20 23.23 -16.82 1.67
N THR A 21 21.91 -16.83 1.81
CA THR A 21 21.10 -17.84 1.16
C THR A 21 21.53 -17.79 -0.28
N ALA A 22 22.10 -18.90 -0.78
CA ALA A 22 22.40 -19.06 -2.18
C ALA A 22 21.09 -18.84 -2.94
N ALA A 23 20.89 -17.60 -3.40
CA ALA A 23 19.69 -17.21 -4.07
C ALA A 23 19.77 -17.88 -5.43
N ASN A 24 19.10 -19.03 -5.56
CA ASN A 24 18.64 -19.44 -6.87
C ASN A 24 17.98 -18.20 -7.49
N ALA A 25 18.34 -17.88 -8.73
CA ALA A 25 17.65 -16.87 -9.50
C ALA A 25 16.13 -17.10 -9.36
N GLY A 26 15.34 -16.07 -9.09
CA GLY A 26 13.92 -16.17 -9.44
C GLY A 26 12.84 -15.89 -8.42
N ASP A 27 13.14 -15.32 -7.27
CA ASP A 27 12.06 -14.95 -6.35
C ASP A 27 11.58 -13.52 -6.66
N LEU A 28 10.31 -13.38 -6.98
CA LEU A 28 9.66 -12.08 -7.19
C LEU A 28 8.57 -11.90 -6.14
N SER A 29 8.73 -10.88 -5.30
CA SER A 29 7.74 -10.55 -4.27
C SER A 29 7.31 -9.08 -4.34
N GLY A 30 6.22 -8.76 -3.66
CA GLY A 30 5.73 -7.39 -3.64
C GLY A 30 4.47 -7.22 -2.83
N LYS A 31 4.01 -5.96 -2.75
CA LYS A 31 2.73 -5.59 -2.16
C LYS A 31 1.81 -5.00 -3.21
N VAL A 32 0.54 -5.38 -3.15
CA VAL A 32 -0.55 -4.76 -3.91
C VAL A 32 -1.32 -3.85 -2.96
N ARG A 33 -1.44 -2.58 -3.37
CA ARG A 33 -2.19 -1.56 -2.64
C ARG A 33 -3.17 -0.86 -3.56
N ASP A 34 -4.26 -0.36 -3.02
CA ASP A 34 -5.18 0.50 -3.74
C ASP A 34 -4.70 1.96 -3.76
N ALA A 35 -5.53 2.82 -4.35
CA ALA A 35 -5.27 4.24 -4.48
C ALA A 35 -5.28 4.99 -3.12
N ALA A 36 -5.96 4.46 -2.10
CA ALA A 36 -5.91 4.94 -0.72
C ALA A 36 -4.69 4.39 0.05
N ALA A 37 -3.77 3.68 -0.63
CA ALA A 37 -2.64 2.97 -0.07
C ALA A 37 -3.02 1.82 0.90
N ALA A 38 -4.28 1.38 0.89
CA ALA A 38 -4.73 0.23 1.66
C ALA A 38 -4.27 -1.08 1.00
N PRO A 39 -3.91 -2.12 1.78
CA PRO A 39 -3.53 -3.42 1.23
C PRO A 39 -4.74 -4.09 0.57
N VAL A 40 -4.51 -4.72 -0.58
CA VAL A 40 -5.57 -5.44 -1.31
C VAL A 40 -5.38 -6.94 -1.15
N ALA A 41 -6.25 -7.56 -0.37
CA ALA A 41 -6.27 -9.01 -0.14
C ALA A 41 -7.10 -9.74 -1.19
N GLY A 42 -6.71 -10.97 -1.54
CA GLY A 42 -7.45 -11.81 -2.48
C GLY A 42 -7.33 -11.41 -3.96
N ALA A 43 -6.45 -10.47 -4.30
CA ALA A 43 -6.18 -10.11 -5.70
C ALA A 43 -5.34 -11.20 -6.37
N GLN A 44 -5.71 -11.57 -7.59
CA GLN A 44 -4.97 -12.55 -8.37
C GLN A 44 -3.88 -11.85 -9.18
N VAL A 45 -2.62 -12.15 -8.86
CA VAL A 45 -1.44 -11.66 -9.57
C VAL A 45 -1.00 -12.74 -10.54
N VAL A 46 -0.87 -12.43 -11.82
CA VAL A 46 -0.58 -13.38 -12.90
C VAL A 46 0.64 -12.92 -13.69
N ILE A 47 1.59 -13.83 -13.93
CA ILE A 47 2.67 -13.61 -14.91
C ILE A 47 2.26 -14.30 -16.21
N THR A 48 1.77 -13.52 -17.17
CA THR A 48 1.13 -14.06 -18.38
C THR A 48 2.08 -14.89 -19.22
N GLU A 49 3.35 -14.47 -19.32
CA GLU A 49 4.37 -15.20 -20.10
C GLU A 49 4.66 -16.61 -19.55
N LEU A 50 4.46 -16.82 -18.25
CA LEU A 50 4.78 -18.09 -17.58
C LEU A 50 3.52 -18.90 -17.19
N GLY A 51 2.34 -18.30 -17.29
CA GLY A 51 1.08 -18.94 -16.88
C GLY A 51 0.98 -19.23 -15.38
N VAL A 52 1.80 -18.58 -14.55
CA VAL A 52 1.79 -18.74 -13.09
C VAL A 52 0.97 -17.62 -12.44
N SER A 53 0.33 -17.93 -11.31
CA SER A 53 -0.42 -16.96 -10.53
C SER A 53 -0.20 -17.11 -9.03
N ALA A 54 -0.39 -16.01 -8.30
CA ALA A 54 -0.34 -15.92 -6.85
C ALA A 54 -1.52 -15.07 -6.35
N ILE A 55 -2.06 -15.40 -5.18
CA ILE A 55 -3.14 -14.62 -4.55
C ILE A 55 -2.53 -13.77 -3.44
N THR A 56 -2.90 -12.50 -3.38
CA THR A 56 -2.42 -11.61 -2.30
C THR A 56 -3.02 -11.99 -0.95
N ASP A 57 -2.20 -11.96 0.10
CA ASP A 57 -2.65 -12.19 1.47
C ASP A 57 -3.37 -10.97 2.09
N ALA A 58 -3.75 -11.08 3.37
CA ALA A 58 -4.43 -10.01 4.11
C ALA A 58 -3.65 -8.67 4.15
N GLU A 59 -2.32 -8.74 4.04
CA GLU A 59 -1.42 -7.58 4.02
C GLU A 59 -1.10 -7.10 2.59
N GLY A 60 -1.77 -7.69 1.59
CA GLY A 60 -1.59 -7.41 0.17
C GLY A 60 -0.30 -7.99 -0.40
N VAL A 61 0.38 -8.91 0.30
CA VAL A 61 1.67 -9.46 -0.13
C VAL A 61 1.45 -10.58 -1.15
N TYR A 62 2.26 -10.59 -2.21
CA TYR A 62 2.36 -11.70 -3.15
C TYR A 62 3.82 -12.18 -3.29
N ARG A 63 4.00 -13.44 -3.70
CA ARG A 63 5.32 -14.01 -3.97
C ARG A 63 5.27 -15.08 -5.06
N PHE A 64 6.23 -15.03 -5.96
CA PHE A 64 6.58 -16.06 -6.93
C PHE A 64 7.98 -16.57 -6.62
N HIS A 65 8.19 -17.85 -6.84
CA HIS A 65 9.47 -18.50 -6.58
C HIS A 65 10.00 -19.17 -7.84
N GLY A 66 11.33 -19.19 -8.01
CA GLY A 66 12.00 -19.95 -9.07
C GLY A 66 11.68 -19.46 -10.50
N LEU A 67 11.52 -18.15 -10.69
CA LEU A 67 11.40 -17.52 -12.00
C LEU A 67 12.76 -17.44 -12.71
N ASP A 68 12.78 -17.65 -14.01
CA ASP A 68 13.98 -17.35 -14.78
C ASP A 68 14.29 -15.85 -14.78
N ALA A 69 15.55 -15.49 -14.99
CA ALA A 69 15.94 -14.09 -15.15
C ALA A 69 15.30 -13.51 -16.41
N GLY A 70 14.63 -12.38 -16.29
CA GLY A 70 13.89 -11.83 -17.42
C GLY A 70 12.97 -10.67 -17.07
N LYS A 71 12.42 -10.06 -18.12
CA LYS A 71 11.39 -9.03 -18.00
C LYS A 71 10.03 -9.71 -18.16
N TYR A 72 9.18 -9.55 -17.16
CA TYR A 72 7.85 -10.14 -17.15
C TYR A 72 6.77 -9.06 -17.10
N ARG A 73 5.62 -9.36 -17.70
CA ARG A 73 4.38 -8.60 -17.49
C ARG A 73 3.55 -9.28 -16.41
N ILE A 74 3.21 -8.49 -15.41
CA ILE A 74 2.36 -8.87 -14.31
C ILE A 74 0.99 -8.28 -14.57
N ALA A 75 -0.04 -9.11 -14.60
CA ALA A 75 -1.43 -8.69 -14.55
C ALA A 75 -1.96 -8.86 -13.12
N VAL A 76 -2.66 -7.88 -12.60
CA VAL A 76 -3.40 -8.00 -11.34
C VAL A 76 -4.89 -7.94 -11.67
N GLU A 77 -5.60 -9.01 -11.33
CA GLU A 77 -7.04 -9.17 -11.53
C GLU A 77 -7.76 -9.01 -10.20
N LEU A 78 -8.81 -8.19 -10.20
CA LEU A 78 -9.74 -8.04 -9.09
C LEU A 78 -11.05 -8.76 -9.40
N ALA A 79 -11.85 -9.01 -8.36
CA ALA A 79 -13.14 -9.72 -8.47
C ALA A 79 -14.12 -9.13 -9.50
N ASP A 80 -13.95 -7.85 -9.89
CA ASP A 80 -14.79 -7.16 -10.88
C ASP A 80 -14.20 -7.16 -12.31
N ASP A 81 -13.29 -8.09 -12.65
CA ASP A 81 -12.64 -8.26 -13.97
C ASP A 81 -11.80 -7.04 -14.45
N VAL A 82 -11.47 -6.13 -13.52
CA VAL A 82 -10.51 -5.05 -13.77
C VAL A 82 -9.10 -5.64 -13.77
N ARG A 83 -8.39 -5.50 -14.90
CA ARG A 83 -6.99 -5.90 -15.04
C ARG A 83 -6.07 -4.70 -15.12
N GLN A 84 -5.05 -4.67 -14.27
CA GLN A 84 -3.95 -3.71 -14.39
C GLN A 84 -2.65 -4.42 -14.68
N HIS A 85 -1.87 -3.84 -15.59
CA HIS A 85 -0.59 -4.40 -16.00
C HIS A 85 0.57 -3.61 -15.40
N ALA A 86 1.53 -4.35 -14.83
CA ALA A 86 2.82 -3.85 -14.39
C ALA A 86 3.94 -4.66 -15.07
N SER A 87 5.15 -4.11 -15.12
CA SER A 87 6.34 -4.84 -15.56
C SER A 87 7.31 -5.03 -14.41
N ALA A 88 7.89 -6.21 -14.28
CA ALA A 88 8.98 -6.48 -13.34
C ALA A 88 10.20 -7.03 -14.07
N GLN A 89 11.38 -6.71 -13.54
CA GLN A 89 12.64 -7.29 -13.97
C GLN A 89 13.10 -8.25 -12.87
N VAL A 90 13.25 -9.52 -13.21
CA VAL A 90 13.83 -10.55 -12.35
C VAL A 90 15.33 -10.65 -12.67
N PRO A 91 16.22 -10.45 -11.68
CA PRO A 91 17.66 -10.54 -11.87
C PRO A 91 18.13 -12.00 -11.98
N GLU A 92 19.33 -12.20 -12.52
CA GLU A 92 19.98 -13.52 -12.63
C GLU A 92 20.35 -14.14 -11.28
N THR A 93 20.41 -13.35 -10.22
CA THR A 93 20.61 -13.83 -8.84
C THR A 93 19.89 -12.90 -7.87
N GLY A 94 19.41 -13.43 -6.75
CA GLY A 94 18.74 -12.64 -5.70
C GLY A 94 17.23 -12.52 -5.85
N GLU A 95 16.64 -11.70 -4.98
CA GLU A 95 15.20 -11.43 -4.94
C GLU A 95 14.85 -10.15 -5.71
N ALA A 96 13.80 -10.19 -6.52
CA ALA A 96 13.16 -9.03 -7.10
C ALA A 96 11.99 -8.57 -6.22
N THR A 97 11.93 -7.27 -5.94
CA THR A 97 10.77 -6.65 -5.29
C THR A 97 10.02 -5.74 -6.27
N ARG A 98 8.71 -5.94 -6.42
CA ARG A 98 7.84 -5.07 -7.22
C ARG A 98 6.56 -4.74 -6.48
N ASN A 99 6.42 -3.50 -6.01
CA ASN A 99 5.14 -3.04 -5.46
C ASN A 99 4.21 -2.58 -6.60
N ILE A 100 2.92 -2.85 -6.44
CA ILE A 100 1.88 -2.55 -7.43
C ILE A 100 0.83 -1.68 -6.74
N PHE A 101 0.52 -0.54 -7.36
CA PHE A 101 -0.59 0.32 -6.95
C PHE A 101 -1.72 0.16 -7.95
N LEU A 102 -2.91 -0.11 -7.43
CA LEU A 102 -4.13 -0.26 -8.20
C LEU A 102 -4.88 1.06 -8.22
N TYR A 103 -5.13 1.57 -9.42
CA TYR A 103 -6.02 2.72 -9.64
C TYR A 103 -7.47 2.25 -9.67
N SER A 104 -8.39 3.04 -9.12
CA SER A 104 -9.83 2.80 -9.31
C SER A 104 -10.21 2.93 -10.79
N SER A 105 -11.34 2.34 -11.20
CA SER A 105 -11.89 2.53 -12.55
C SER A 105 -12.13 4.01 -12.85
N ALA A 106 -12.63 4.78 -11.87
CA ALA A 106 -12.80 6.23 -11.97
C ALA A 106 -11.47 6.96 -12.25
N ALA A 107 -10.39 6.62 -11.53
CA ALA A 107 -9.07 7.22 -11.76
C ALA A 107 -8.49 6.86 -13.14
N LEU A 108 -8.72 5.64 -13.62
CA LEU A 108 -8.33 5.22 -14.98
C LEU A 108 -9.16 5.94 -16.07
N ASP A 109 -10.44 6.18 -15.84
CA ASP A 109 -11.30 6.92 -16.76
C ASP A 109 -10.92 8.41 -16.82
N HIS A 110 -10.54 9.00 -15.69
CA HIS A 110 -9.96 10.35 -15.65
C HIS A 110 -8.61 10.42 -16.40
N ALA A 111 -7.76 9.40 -16.28
CA ALA A 111 -6.52 9.29 -17.05
C ALA A 111 -6.75 9.23 -18.56
N ARG A 112 -7.80 8.50 -19.00
CA ARG A 112 -8.20 8.43 -20.42
C ARG A 112 -8.72 9.76 -20.95
N SER A 113 -9.26 10.60 -20.08
CA SER A 113 -9.69 11.96 -20.41
C SER A 113 -8.53 12.98 -20.48
N GLY A 114 -7.27 12.54 -20.26
CA GLY A 114 -6.09 13.41 -20.32
C GLY A 114 -5.77 14.15 -19.02
N ILE A 115 -6.50 13.86 -17.93
CA ILE A 115 -6.18 14.38 -16.58
C ILE A 115 -5.17 13.44 -15.93
N ASN A 116 -4.18 13.97 -15.22
CA ASN A 116 -3.23 13.12 -14.50
C ASN A 116 -3.98 12.27 -13.44
N PRO A 117 -3.86 10.92 -13.45
CA PRO A 117 -4.60 10.05 -12.52
C PRO A 117 -4.30 10.32 -11.05
N VAL A 118 -3.08 10.79 -10.74
CA VAL A 118 -2.69 11.14 -9.36
C VAL A 118 -3.41 12.42 -8.90
N GLU A 119 -3.61 13.38 -9.80
CA GLU A 119 -4.35 14.62 -9.48
C GLU A 119 -5.84 14.36 -9.31
N ALA A 120 -6.42 13.50 -10.14
CA ALA A 120 -7.82 13.09 -10.01
C ALA A 120 -8.07 12.40 -8.65
N LEU A 121 -7.17 11.48 -8.28
CA LEU A 121 -7.24 10.79 -7.00
C LEU A 121 -7.08 11.74 -5.81
N LEU A 122 -6.15 12.70 -5.90
CA LEU A 122 -5.96 13.71 -4.87
C LEU A 122 -7.19 14.60 -4.73
N ALA A 123 -7.82 14.99 -5.84
CA ALA A 123 -9.04 15.78 -5.82
C ALA A 123 -10.20 15.01 -5.15
N GLU A 124 -10.42 13.74 -5.50
CA GLU A 124 -11.44 12.89 -4.87
C GLU A 124 -11.21 12.76 -3.35
N ALA A 125 -9.97 12.44 -2.95
CA ALA A 125 -9.62 12.26 -1.54
C ALA A 125 -9.81 13.56 -0.74
N LEU A 126 -9.40 14.70 -1.29
CA LEU A 126 -9.55 16.00 -0.65
C LEU A 126 -11.01 16.43 -0.54
N MET A 127 -11.83 16.15 -1.57
CA MET A 127 -13.26 16.46 -1.53
C MET A 127 -14.01 15.62 -0.50
N ALA A 128 -13.69 14.33 -0.38
CA ALA A 128 -14.27 13.46 0.63
C ALA A 128 -13.93 13.94 2.06
N GLN A 129 -12.66 14.29 2.30
CA GLN A 129 -12.23 14.83 3.60
C GLN A 129 -12.92 16.16 3.94
N ALA A 130 -13.04 17.05 2.95
CA ALA A 130 -13.70 18.34 3.15
C ALA A 130 -15.18 18.19 3.49
N TRP A 131 -15.88 17.25 2.87
CA TRP A 131 -17.29 16.99 3.16
C TRP A 131 -17.52 16.44 4.57
N GLU A 132 -16.65 15.53 5.02
CA GLU A 132 -16.72 14.96 6.36
C GLU A 132 -16.43 16.01 7.44
N GLU A 133 -15.45 16.90 7.22
CA GLU A 133 -15.19 18.03 8.12
C GLU A 133 -16.38 18.99 8.18
N ALA A 134 -16.95 19.38 7.02
CA ALA A 134 -18.11 20.26 6.98
C ALA A 134 -19.31 19.67 7.73
N SER A 135 -19.57 18.37 7.55
CA SER A 135 -20.66 17.65 8.24
C SER A 135 -20.42 17.57 9.76
N ARG A 136 -19.17 17.40 10.20
CA ARG A 136 -18.82 17.43 11.63
C ARG A 136 -18.98 18.82 12.23
N MET A 137 -18.61 19.86 11.49
CA MET A 137 -18.77 21.25 11.93
C MET A 137 -20.26 21.62 12.10
N THR A 138 -21.13 21.19 11.19
CA THR A 138 -22.58 21.41 11.33
C THR A 138 -23.15 20.67 12.53
N ALA A 139 -22.76 19.41 12.76
CA ALA A 139 -23.19 18.65 13.93
C ALA A 139 -22.73 19.27 15.27
N GLN A 140 -21.52 19.84 15.31
CA GLN A 140 -21.02 20.57 16.49
C GLN A 140 -21.72 21.93 16.69
N ALA A 141 -22.12 22.60 15.62
CA ALA A 141 -22.85 23.87 15.68
C ALA A 141 -24.27 23.65 16.22
N GLU A 142 -25.01 22.66 15.70
CA GLU A 142 -26.35 22.29 16.17
C GLU A 142 -26.34 21.88 17.65
N GLY A 143 -25.36 21.08 18.07
CA GLY A 143 -25.21 20.67 19.48
C GLY A 143 -24.84 21.82 20.44
N ARG A 144 -24.36 22.96 19.94
CA ARG A 144 -24.01 24.15 20.74
C ARG A 144 -25.20 25.09 20.91
N GLU A 145 -26.09 25.17 19.93
CA GLU A 145 -27.33 25.96 20.02
C GLU A 145 -28.35 25.34 20.99
N GLU A 146 -28.46 24.00 21.04
CA GLU A 146 -29.42 23.33 21.94
C GLU A 146 -29.06 23.48 23.44
N ARG A 147 -27.78 23.74 23.76
CA ARG A 147 -27.33 24.04 25.13
C ARG A 147 -27.43 25.51 25.53
N ALA A 148 -27.77 26.39 24.60
CA ALA A 148 -27.71 27.84 24.79
C ALA A 148 -29.09 28.49 25.02
N VAL A 149 -30.16 27.70 25.20
CA VAL A 149 -31.47 28.25 25.60
C VAL A 149 -31.47 28.44 27.12
N PRO A 150 -31.31 29.68 27.67
CA PRO A 150 -31.63 29.91 29.06
C PRO A 150 -33.14 29.66 29.24
N GLU A 151 -33.47 28.78 30.17
CA GLU A 151 -34.82 28.62 30.70
C GLU A 151 -35.23 29.94 31.37
N PHE A 152 -35.86 30.84 30.60
CA PHE A 152 -36.52 32.02 31.14
C PHE A 152 -37.80 31.57 31.85
N ALA A 153 -37.63 31.07 33.08
CA ALA A 153 -38.71 30.88 34.04
C ALA A 153 -38.51 31.87 35.20
N GLY A 154 -39.42 32.83 35.32
CA GLY A 154 -39.44 33.81 36.42
C GLY A 154 -40.26 35.04 36.09
#